data_AF-D8FGE4-F1
#
_entry.id   AF-D8FGE4-F1
#
_cell.length_a   1.000
_cell.length_b   1.000
_cell.length_c   1.000
_cell.angle_alpha   90.00
_cell.angle_beta   90.00
_cell.angle_gamma   90.00
#
_symmetry.space_group_name_H-M   'P 1'
#
loop_
_entity.id
_entity.type
_entity.pdbx_description
1 polymer ?
#
loop_
_entity_poly.entity_id
_entity_poly.type
_entity_poly.pdbx_seq_one_letter_code
_entity_poly.pdbx_strand_id
1 'polypeptide(L)'
;MDTVNRCKIYSLARFVHPRQHSLDWLAPGTAPRKSVHVVHVVERTMGELAAWRPRTLARLLEGGAVVIVDCVAVWGRAVAQHASSGRIHYVRDAGVLSFSGLLGFLAQLADAPAATLRRRCRAPATAPAPLAAVVLDNISAYRAPPAALGALRRALEHLQLAHGCAVLTVGYGIEYYEGVESSFPTRAGEVGPWPTRLDHAYLASMDAVVVPATEKVTAPSADAEKTRTAGRAAVPLPPGQSDVR
;
A
#
# COMPACT_ATOMS: atom_id res chain seq x y z
N MET A 1 37.74 25.06 -31.43
CA MET A 1 36.35 24.57 -31.61
C MET A 1 35.77 23.93 -30.34
N ASP A 2 36.26 24.27 -29.13
CA ASP A 2 35.83 23.58 -27.89
C ASP A 2 34.51 24.07 -27.28
N THR A 3 34.02 25.24 -27.72
CA THR A 3 32.83 25.87 -27.15
C THR A 3 31.53 25.15 -27.53
N VAL A 4 31.48 24.54 -28.72
CA VAL A 4 30.30 23.79 -29.20
C VAL A 4 30.11 22.49 -28.41
N ASN A 5 31.22 21.81 -28.05
CA ASN A 5 31.19 20.60 -27.22
C ASN A 5 30.79 20.86 -25.76
N ARG A 6 30.73 22.12 -25.33
CA ARG A 6 30.28 22.53 -23.98
C ARG A 6 28.82 22.93 -23.92
N CYS A 7 28.13 23.06 -25.06
CA CYS A 7 26.70 23.34 -25.09
C CYS A 7 25.91 22.11 -24.66
N LYS A 8 25.27 22.18 -23.48
CA LYS A 8 24.38 21.13 -22.98
C LYS A 8 22.95 21.49 -23.37
N ILE A 9 22.39 20.75 -24.32
CA ILE A 9 20.98 20.85 -24.69
C ILE A 9 20.22 19.86 -23.81
N TYR A 10 19.27 20.36 -23.04
CA TYR A 10 18.39 19.56 -22.21
C TYR A 10 16.98 19.58 -22.80
N SER A 11 16.37 18.41 -22.99
CA SER A 11 14.95 18.33 -23.36
C SER A 11 14.08 18.90 -22.24
N LEU A 12 12.96 19.52 -22.61
CA LEU A 12 11.93 19.98 -21.67
C LEU A 12 11.42 18.85 -20.76
N ALA A 13 11.40 17.61 -21.28
CA ALA A 13 11.04 16.41 -20.52
C ALA A 13 11.95 16.16 -19.30
N ARG A 14 13.14 16.75 -19.27
CA ARG A 14 14.06 16.70 -18.11
C ARG A 14 13.58 17.57 -16.94
N PHE A 15 12.65 18.50 -17.17
CA PHE A 15 12.17 19.44 -16.17
C PHE A 15 10.70 19.23 -15.83
N VAL A 16 9.92 18.64 -16.74
CA VAL A 16 8.52 18.31 -16.53
C VAL A 16 8.43 16.89 -15.99
N HIS A 17 8.17 16.77 -14.68
CA HIS A 17 7.90 15.50 -14.03
C HIS A 17 6.46 15.46 -13.52
N PRO A 18 5.82 14.28 -13.48
CA PRO A 18 4.55 14.12 -12.80
C PRO A 18 4.66 14.58 -11.34
N ARG A 19 3.60 15.22 -10.83
CA ARG A 19 3.51 15.56 -9.42
C ARG A 19 3.50 14.25 -8.62
N GLN A 20 4.43 14.12 -7.69
CA GLN A 20 4.50 12.97 -6.78
C GLN A 20 3.41 13.08 -5.70
N HIS A 21 2.58 12.06 -5.58
CA HIS A 21 1.62 11.89 -4.49
C HIS A 21 2.34 11.40 -3.23
N SER A 22 2.02 11.97 -2.07
CA SER A 22 2.62 11.57 -0.79
C SER A 22 1.64 10.81 0.11
N LEU A 23 2.23 10.00 0.99
CA LEU A 23 1.60 9.20 2.03
C LEU A 23 2.09 9.64 3.41
N ASP A 24 2.44 10.92 3.57
CA ASP A 24 2.99 11.46 4.83
C ASP A 24 2.04 11.19 6.03
N TRP A 25 0.74 11.18 5.76
CA TRP A 25 -0.30 10.88 6.75
C TRP A 25 -0.28 9.43 7.27
N LEU A 26 0.34 8.48 6.55
CA LEU A 26 0.53 7.10 7.01
C LEU A 26 1.74 6.95 7.92
N ALA A 27 2.68 7.90 7.87
CA ALA A 27 3.92 7.86 8.64
C ALA A 27 4.21 9.23 9.27
N PRO A 28 3.36 9.71 10.21
CA PRO A 28 3.45 11.07 10.76
C PRO A 28 4.72 11.37 11.59
N GLY A 29 5.63 10.41 11.75
CA GLY A 29 6.89 10.54 12.48
C GLY A 29 8.15 10.56 11.61
N THR A 30 8.03 10.47 10.27
CA THR A 30 9.19 10.66 9.39
C THR A 30 9.66 12.11 9.47
N ALA A 31 10.99 12.32 9.42
CA ALA A 31 11.58 13.64 9.59
C ALA A 31 10.90 14.67 8.66
N PRO A 32 10.59 15.90 9.14
CA PRO A 32 9.68 16.86 8.51
C PRO A 32 10.09 17.39 7.11
N ARG A 33 11.20 16.89 6.55
CA ARG A 33 11.71 17.24 5.22
C ARG A 33 11.65 16.10 4.20
N LYS A 34 11.30 14.87 4.60
CA LYS A 34 11.26 13.72 3.69
C LYS A 34 9.81 13.34 3.38
N SER A 35 9.35 13.72 2.20
CA SER A 35 8.09 13.24 1.63
C SER A 35 8.09 11.72 1.53
N VAL A 36 7.00 11.09 1.95
CA VAL A 36 6.83 9.63 1.96
C VAL A 36 6.05 9.24 0.72
N HIS A 37 6.65 8.48 -0.20
CA HIS A 37 5.99 8.06 -1.44
C HIS A 37 5.79 6.56 -1.51
N VAL A 38 6.67 5.77 -0.87
CA VAL A 38 6.55 4.32 -0.79
C VAL A 38 6.45 3.88 0.67
N VAL A 39 5.31 3.29 1.01
CA VAL A 39 5.04 2.75 2.35
C VAL A 39 4.87 1.24 2.27
N HIS A 40 5.53 0.54 3.19
CA HIS A 40 5.25 -0.85 3.48
C HIS A 40 4.46 -0.97 4.79
N VAL A 41 3.36 -1.70 4.77
CA VAL A 41 2.52 -1.97 5.94
C VAL A 41 2.67 -3.43 6.32
N VAL A 42 3.02 -3.69 7.57
CA VAL A 42 3.09 -5.04 8.12
C VAL A 42 1.80 -5.37 8.86
N GLU A 43 1.04 -6.32 8.32
CA GLU A 43 -0.13 -6.94 8.94
C GLU A 43 0.35 -8.15 9.77
N ARG A 44 0.40 -8.03 11.10
CA ARG A 44 0.89 -9.12 11.96
C ARG A 44 -0.01 -10.34 11.87
N THR A 45 -1.32 -10.11 11.93
CA THR A 45 -2.33 -11.17 11.87
C THR A 45 -3.31 -10.96 10.73
N MET A 46 -3.63 -12.03 10.00
CA MET A 46 -4.57 -11.96 8.88
C MET A 46 -5.92 -11.40 9.33
N GLY A 47 -6.33 -10.28 8.73
CA GLY A 47 -7.60 -9.63 9.02
C GLY A 47 -7.52 -8.45 9.99
N GLU A 48 -6.36 -8.21 10.62
CA GLU A 48 -6.13 -7.07 11.52
C GLU A 48 -6.40 -5.73 10.82
N LEU A 49 -6.12 -5.65 9.52
CA LEU A 49 -6.33 -4.43 8.75
C LEU A 49 -7.74 -4.29 8.17
N ALA A 50 -8.71 -5.14 8.53
CA ALA A 50 -10.05 -5.12 7.96
C ALA A 50 -10.78 -3.77 8.16
N ALA A 51 -10.65 -3.14 9.33
CA ALA A 51 -11.24 -1.83 9.62
C ALA A 51 -10.39 -0.66 9.06
N TRP A 52 -9.09 -0.89 8.90
CA TRP A 52 -8.13 0.08 8.39
C TRP A 52 -8.28 0.28 6.88
N ARG A 53 -8.40 -0.81 6.09
CA ARG A 53 -8.47 -0.79 4.62
C ARG A 53 -9.50 0.21 4.06
N PRO A 54 -10.77 0.26 4.53
CA PRO A 54 -11.73 1.24 4.03
C PRO A 54 -11.36 2.70 4.29
N ARG A 55 -10.76 3.01 5.45
CA ARG A 55 -10.36 4.37 5.82
C ARG A 55 -9.15 4.80 5.01
N THR A 56 -8.18 3.91 4.87
CA THR A 56 -7.01 4.11 4.01
C THR A 56 -7.44 4.34 2.57
N LEU A 57 -8.36 3.52 2.05
CA LEU A 57 -8.87 3.69 0.69
C LEU A 57 -9.55 5.05 0.51
N ALA A 58 -10.38 5.47 1.46
CA ALA A 58 -11.03 6.78 1.42
C ALA A 58 -10.00 7.91 1.29
N ARG A 59 -8.94 7.87 2.10
CA ARG A 59 -7.84 8.84 2.04
C ARG A 59 -7.08 8.81 0.72
N LEU A 60 -6.77 7.61 0.19
CA LEU A 60 -6.08 7.49 -1.10
C LEU A 60 -6.92 8.08 -2.26
N LEU A 61 -8.24 7.93 -2.20
CA LEU A 61 -9.17 8.44 -3.22
C LEU A 61 -9.33 9.97 -3.20
N GLU A 62 -8.94 10.65 -2.11
CA GLU A 62 -8.85 12.12 -2.08
C GLU A 62 -7.80 12.62 -3.09
N GLY A 63 -6.75 11.83 -3.35
CA GLY A 63 -5.68 12.17 -4.28
C GLY A 63 -5.98 11.91 -5.75
N GLY A 64 -6.89 10.98 -6.08
CA GLY A 64 -7.18 10.58 -7.46
C GLY A 64 -7.60 9.12 -7.61
N ALA A 65 -7.25 8.51 -8.74
CA ALA A 65 -7.54 7.11 -9.01
C ALA A 65 -6.56 6.18 -8.26
N VAL A 66 -7.07 5.03 -7.80
CA VAL A 66 -6.28 4.04 -7.03
C VAL A 66 -6.33 2.70 -7.73
N VAL A 67 -5.16 2.10 -7.98
CA VAL A 67 -5.04 0.72 -8.43
C VAL A 67 -4.84 -0.18 -7.21
N ILE A 68 -5.64 -1.22 -7.10
CA ILE A 68 -5.53 -2.22 -6.03
C ILE A 68 -5.26 -3.57 -6.67
N VAL A 69 -4.07 -4.11 -6.44
CA VAL A 69 -3.70 -5.49 -6.77
C VAL A 69 -3.93 -6.34 -5.53
N ASP A 70 -5.02 -7.10 -5.55
CA ASP A 70 -5.50 -7.86 -4.39
C ASP A 70 -5.29 -9.36 -4.58
N CYS A 71 -4.12 -9.84 -4.16
CA CYS A 71 -3.69 -11.23 -4.29
C CYS A 71 -4.41 -12.17 -3.32
N VAL A 72 -4.89 -11.65 -2.18
CA VAL A 72 -5.50 -12.43 -1.10
C VAL A 72 -7.00 -12.18 -0.94
N ALA A 73 -7.61 -11.40 -1.84
CA ALA A 73 -9.04 -11.12 -1.92
C ALA A 73 -9.64 -10.43 -0.68
N VAL A 74 -8.89 -9.56 -0.02
CA VAL A 74 -9.28 -8.90 1.24
C VAL A 74 -9.83 -7.47 1.06
N TRP A 75 -9.63 -6.86 -0.11
CA TRP A 75 -10.06 -5.48 -0.37
C TRP A 75 -11.51 -5.37 -0.84
N GLY A 76 -12.16 -6.47 -1.19
CA GLY A 76 -13.49 -6.48 -1.80
C GLY A 76 -14.54 -5.66 -1.01
N ARG A 77 -14.54 -5.73 0.32
CA ARG A 77 -15.43 -4.95 1.17
C ARG A 77 -15.16 -3.44 1.09
N ALA A 78 -13.89 -3.04 1.16
CA ALA A 78 -13.49 -1.64 1.05
C ALA A 78 -13.81 -1.07 -0.33
N VAL A 79 -13.57 -1.85 -1.40
CA VAL A 79 -13.91 -1.48 -2.77
C VAL A 79 -15.41 -1.29 -2.94
N ALA A 80 -16.23 -2.21 -2.41
CA ALA A 80 -17.68 -2.10 -2.48
C ALA A 80 -18.22 -0.85 -1.78
N GLN A 81 -17.66 -0.49 -0.61
CA GLN A 81 -18.07 0.71 0.14
C GLN A 81 -17.78 2.01 -0.62
N HIS A 82 -16.76 2.02 -1.48
CA HIS A 82 -16.33 3.18 -2.25
C HIS A 82 -16.63 3.04 -3.75
N ALA A 83 -17.51 2.11 -4.14
CA ALA A 83 -17.80 1.83 -5.55
C ALA A 83 -18.35 3.06 -6.30
N SER A 84 -19.12 3.92 -5.60
CA SER A 84 -19.67 5.15 -6.15
C SER A 84 -18.62 6.19 -6.53
N SER A 85 -17.37 6.08 -6.03
CA SER A 85 -16.29 6.98 -6.40
C SER A 85 -15.93 6.90 -7.89
N GLY A 86 -16.15 5.74 -8.52
CA GLY A 86 -15.75 5.48 -9.90
C GLY A 86 -14.24 5.60 -10.15
N ARG A 87 -13.40 5.65 -9.09
CA ARG A 87 -11.96 5.95 -9.15
C ARG A 87 -11.06 4.76 -8.80
N ILE A 88 -11.65 3.58 -8.61
CA ILE A 88 -10.93 2.39 -8.18
C ILE A 88 -10.72 1.47 -9.39
N HIS A 89 -9.46 1.08 -9.60
CA HIS A 89 -9.07 0.03 -10.53
C HIS A 89 -8.75 -1.24 -9.72
N TYR A 90 -9.69 -2.18 -9.68
CA TYR A 90 -9.53 -3.40 -8.90
C TYR A 90 -9.00 -4.55 -9.77
N VAL A 91 -7.80 -5.04 -9.43
CA VAL A 91 -7.06 -6.08 -10.16
C VAL A 91 -7.00 -7.35 -9.30
N ARG A 92 -7.64 -8.41 -9.80
CA ARG A 92 -7.63 -9.76 -9.22
C ARG A 92 -7.62 -10.81 -10.33
N ASP A 93 -6.69 -10.63 -11.25
CA ASP A 93 -6.49 -11.49 -12.41
C ASP A 93 -5.49 -12.61 -12.05
N ALA A 94 -5.67 -13.82 -12.61
CA ALA A 94 -4.79 -14.95 -12.32
C ALA A 94 -3.32 -14.66 -12.70
N GLY A 95 -3.11 -13.83 -13.73
CA GLY A 95 -1.78 -13.43 -14.19
C GLY A 95 -1.06 -12.43 -13.29
N VAL A 96 -1.64 -11.97 -12.18
CA VAL A 96 -0.89 -11.20 -11.15
C VAL A 96 -0.64 -12.03 -9.89
N LEU A 97 -1.08 -13.29 -9.82
CA LEU A 97 -0.86 -14.17 -8.67
C LEU A 97 0.55 -14.77 -8.63
N SER A 98 1.27 -14.77 -9.75
CA SER A 98 2.69 -15.10 -9.80
C SER A 98 3.56 -13.84 -9.70
N PHE A 99 4.76 -13.98 -9.14
CA PHE A 99 5.67 -12.84 -8.97
C PHE A 99 6.10 -12.24 -10.32
N SER A 100 6.42 -13.09 -11.30
CA SER A 100 6.74 -12.66 -12.67
C SER A 100 5.55 -11.97 -13.34
N GLY A 101 4.34 -12.47 -13.10
CA GLY A 101 3.10 -11.88 -13.58
C GLY A 101 2.83 -10.48 -13.01
N LEU A 102 3.10 -10.29 -11.70
CA LEU A 102 3.05 -8.98 -11.05
C LEU A 102 4.06 -8.01 -11.68
N LEU A 103 5.32 -8.41 -11.86
CA LEU A 103 6.33 -7.56 -12.48
C LEU A 103 5.94 -7.15 -13.91
N GLY A 104 5.45 -8.11 -14.71
CA GLY A 104 4.97 -7.83 -16.06
C GLY A 104 3.77 -6.88 -16.08
N PHE A 105 2.86 -7.00 -15.11
CA PHE A 105 1.76 -6.06 -14.94
C PHE A 105 2.25 -4.66 -14.59
N LEU A 106 3.18 -4.50 -13.65
CA LEU A 106 3.71 -3.20 -13.24
C LEU A 106 4.45 -2.50 -14.39
N ALA A 107 5.23 -3.24 -15.18
CA ALA A 107 5.87 -2.70 -16.38
C ALA A 107 4.84 -2.21 -17.41
N GLN A 108 3.83 -3.03 -17.72
CA GLN A 108 2.75 -2.64 -18.63
C GLN A 108 1.93 -1.46 -18.10
N LEU A 109 1.76 -1.36 -16.78
CA LEU A 109 1.07 -0.24 -16.14
C LEU A 109 1.87 1.06 -16.27
N ALA A 110 3.20 0.98 -16.15
CA ALA A 110 4.09 2.12 -16.33
C ALA A 110 4.10 2.62 -17.78
N ASP A 111 4.13 1.70 -18.76
CA ASP A 111 4.19 2.07 -20.18
C ASP A 111 2.84 2.53 -20.74
N ALA A 112 1.76 1.82 -20.42
CA ALA A 112 0.45 2.00 -21.06
C ALA A 112 -0.72 1.81 -20.06
N PRO A 113 -0.89 2.71 -19.08
CA PRO A 113 -1.81 2.50 -17.97
C PRO A 113 -3.26 2.26 -18.42
N ALA A 114 -3.76 3.05 -19.36
CA ALA A 114 -5.14 2.93 -19.82
C ALA A 114 -5.43 1.57 -20.50
N ALA A 115 -4.49 1.06 -21.30
CA ALA A 115 -4.64 -0.23 -21.97
C ALA A 115 -4.51 -1.39 -20.98
N THR A 116 -3.52 -1.33 -20.09
CA THR A 116 -3.26 -2.34 -19.07
C THR A 116 -4.42 -2.48 -18.10
N LEU A 117 -4.96 -1.35 -17.63
CA LEU A 117 -6.09 -1.34 -16.70
C LEU A 117 -7.37 -1.84 -17.38
N ARG A 118 -7.64 -1.47 -18.63
CA ARG A 118 -8.78 -2.03 -19.39
C ARG A 118 -8.72 -3.54 -19.52
N ARG A 119 -7.51 -4.10 -19.73
CA ARG A 119 -7.33 -5.54 -19.95
C ARG A 119 -7.34 -6.35 -18.65
N ARG A 120 -6.79 -5.80 -17.55
CA ARG A 120 -6.48 -6.56 -16.32
C ARG A 120 -7.40 -6.24 -15.15
N CYS A 121 -8.12 -5.11 -15.16
CA CYS A 121 -9.07 -4.79 -14.09
C CYS A 121 -10.36 -5.57 -14.27
N ARG A 122 -10.86 -6.15 -13.17
CA ARG A 122 -12.22 -6.70 -13.13
C ARG A 122 -13.27 -5.58 -13.12
N ALA A 123 -12.93 -4.47 -12.46
CA ALA A 123 -13.72 -3.24 -12.42
C ALA A 123 -12.77 -2.06 -12.68
N PRO A 124 -12.70 -1.56 -13.93
CA PRO A 124 -11.92 -0.36 -14.23
C PRO A 124 -12.60 0.88 -13.65
N ALA A 125 -11.81 1.87 -13.23
CA ALA A 125 -12.34 3.18 -12.89
C ALA A 125 -13.07 3.78 -14.10
N THR A 126 -14.20 4.43 -13.81
CA THR A 126 -15.08 5.07 -14.79
C THR A 126 -14.90 6.58 -14.81
N ALA A 127 -14.37 7.16 -13.74
CA ALA A 127 -14.09 8.59 -13.64
C ALA A 127 -12.68 8.91 -14.17
N PRO A 128 -12.51 9.93 -15.03
CA PRO A 128 -11.19 10.38 -15.43
C PRO A 128 -10.50 11.05 -14.24
N ALA A 129 -9.46 10.40 -13.71
CA ALA A 129 -8.63 10.92 -12.63
C ALA A 129 -7.18 10.46 -12.80
N PRO A 130 -6.18 11.27 -12.40
CA PRO A 130 -4.79 10.86 -12.41
C PRO A 130 -4.56 9.69 -11.45
N LEU A 131 -3.58 8.84 -11.75
CA LEU A 131 -3.21 7.73 -10.88
C LEU A 131 -2.52 8.26 -9.63
N ALA A 132 -3.24 8.25 -8.51
CA ALA A 132 -2.75 8.76 -7.24
C ALA A 132 -1.96 7.71 -6.46
N ALA A 133 -2.42 6.46 -6.47
CA ALA A 133 -1.77 5.40 -5.70
C ALA A 133 -1.89 4.02 -6.32
N VAL A 134 -0.90 3.18 -6.05
CA VAL A 134 -0.93 1.74 -6.31
C VAL A 134 -0.78 0.97 -5.00
N VAL A 135 -1.73 0.09 -4.73
CA VAL A 135 -1.78 -0.78 -3.56
C VAL A 135 -1.48 -2.21 -3.99
N LEU A 136 -0.48 -2.84 -3.36
CA LEU A 136 -0.15 -4.25 -3.54
C LEU A 136 -0.41 -4.99 -2.23
N ASP A 137 -1.40 -5.88 -2.19
CA ASP A 137 -1.76 -6.67 -1.01
C ASP A 137 -2.04 -8.13 -1.41
N ASN A 138 -1.26 -9.13 -1.04
CA ASN A 138 -0.19 -9.16 -0.03
C ASN A 138 1.13 -9.63 -0.66
N ILE A 139 2.23 -8.90 -0.45
CA ILE A 139 3.52 -9.24 -1.06
C ILE A 139 4.15 -10.52 -0.47
N SER A 140 3.83 -10.86 0.78
CA SER A 140 4.27 -12.10 1.45
C SER A 140 3.61 -13.35 0.88
N ALA A 141 2.51 -13.20 0.13
CA ALA A 141 1.85 -14.31 -0.56
C ALA A 141 2.62 -14.80 -1.79
N TYR A 142 3.52 -13.98 -2.33
CA TYR A 142 4.35 -14.39 -3.46
C TYR A 142 5.49 -15.30 -3.00
N ARG A 143 5.57 -16.49 -3.60
CA ARG A 143 6.76 -17.35 -3.52
C ARG A 143 7.88 -16.77 -4.38
N ALA A 144 8.47 -15.68 -3.91
CA ALA A 144 9.58 -15.00 -4.57
C ALA A 144 10.90 -15.31 -3.85
N PRO A 145 11.99 -15.63 -4.56
CA PRO A 145 13.29 -15.69 -3.92
C PRO A 145 13.67 -14.28 -3.40
N PRO A 146 14.42 -14.15 -2.29
CA PRO A 146 14.72 -12.84 -1.68
C PRO A 146 15.26 -11.79 -2.66
N ALA A 147 16.16 -12.20 -3.57
CA ALA A 147 16.73 -11.33 -4.60
C ALA A 147 15.70 -10.73 -5.56
N ALA A 148 14.51 -11.33 -5.68
CA ALA A 148 13.47 -10.90 -6.60
C ALA A 148 12.74 -9.64 -6.11
N LEU A 149 12.70 -9.37 -4.79
CA LEU A 149 12.08 -8.17 -4.24
C LEU A 149 12.80 -6.87 -4.67
N GLY A 150 14.10 -6.96 -4.97
CA GLY A 150 14.83 -5.85 -5.60
C GLY A 150 14.31 -5.51 -7.01
N ALA A 151 13.85 -6.50 -7.77
CA ALA A 151 13.21 -6.25 -9.06
C ALA A 151 11.83 -5.61 -8.91
N LEU A 152 11.06 -6.04 -7.90
CA LEU A 152 9.80 -5.38 -7.54
C LEU A 152 10.02 -3.91 -7.18
N ARG A 153 11.03 -3.61 -6.35
CA ARG A 153 11.35 -2.24 -5.98
C ARG A 153 11.65 -1.37 -7.20
N ARG A 154 12.49 -1.84 -8.13
CA ARG A 154 12.79 -1.11 -9.37
C ARG A 154 11.56 -0.90 -10.25
N ALA A 155 10.67 -1.89 -10.33
CA ALA A 155 9.42 -1.76 -11.08
C ALA A 155 8.50 -0.69 -10.47
N LEU A 156 8.42 -0.64 -9.12
CA LEU A 156 7.67 0.39 -8.41
C LEU A 156 8.28 1.78 -8.64
N GLU A 157 9.60 1.94 -8.51
CA GLU A 157 10.28 3.21 -8.78
C GLU A 157 10.05 3.71 -10.21
N HIS A 158 10.12 2.81 -11.19
CA HIS A 158 9.82 3.15 -12.58
C HIS A 158 8.38 3.65 -12.75
N LEU A 159 7.41 2.98 -12.13
CA LEU A 159 6.02 3.38 -12.14
C LEU A 159 5.81 4.77 -11.51
N GLN A 160 6.49 5.05 -10.39
CA GLN A 160 6.43 6.36 -9.73
C GLN A 160 7.06 7.48 -10.57
N LEU A 161 8.18 7.20 -11.25
CA LEU A 161 8.80 8.16 -12.16
C LEU A 161 7.91 8.46 -13.36
N ALA A 162 7.19 7.46 -13.87
CA ALA A 162 6.30 7.60 -15.02
C ALA A 162 4.99 8.33 -14.69
N HIS A 163 4.40 8.08 -13.51
CA HIS A 163 3.02 8.54 -13.21
C HIS A 163 2.89 9.41 -11.95
N GLY A 164 3.94 9.52 -11.13
CA GLY A 164 3.88 10.29 -9.88
C GLY A 164 3.02 9.66 -8.78
N CYS A 165 2.59 8.41 -8.95
CA CYS A 165 1.74 7.75 -7.98
C CYS A 165 2.50 7.40 -6.69
N ALA A 166 1.80 7.40 -5.56
CA ALA A 166 2.31 6.80 -4.34
C ALA A 166 2.16 5.28 -4.37
N VAL A 167 2.95 4.57 -3.58
CA VAL A 167 2.93 3.11 -3.52
C VAL A 167 2.72 2.66 -2.09
N LEU A 168 1.73 1.79 -1.92
CA LEU A 168 1.42 1.13 -0.67
C LEU A 168 1.56 -0.38 -0.87
N THR A 169 2.44 -1.01 -0.12
CA THR A 169 2.54 -2.48 -0.12
C THR A 169 2.14 -3.02 1.24
N VAL A 170 1.48 -4.17 1.26
CA VAL A 170 1.10 -4.87 2.50
C VAL A 170 1.81 -6.22 2.53
N GLY A 171 2.46 -6.54 3.63
CA GLY A 171 3.10 -7.82 3.91
C GLY A 171 2.60 -8.38 5.23
N TYR A 172 2.75 -9.68 5.42
CA TYR A 172 2.46 -10.32 6.70
C TYR A 172 3.62 -10.21 7.69
N GLY A 173 3.29 -10.31 8.97
CA GLY A 173 4.24 -10.42 10.06
C GLY A 173 4.95 -11.78 10.13
N ILE A 174 5.87 -11.91 11.09
CA ILE A 174 6.68 -13.12 11.32
C ILE A 174 5.79 -14.36 11.46
N GLU A 175 4.65 -14.21 12.13
CA GLU A 175 3.70 -15.27 12.46
C GLU A 175 3.22 -16.03 11.21
N TYR A 176 3.04 -15.34 10.09
CA TYR A 176 2.65 -15.97 8.82
C TYR A 176 3.73 -16.91 8.29
N TYR A 177 5.00 -16.53 8.44
CA TYR A 177 6.13 -17.27 7.90
C TYR A 177 6.54 -18.46 8.76
N GLU A 178 6.11 -18.51 10.03
CA GLU A 178 6.34 -19.65 10.91
C GLU A 178 5.50 -20.86 10.52
N GLY A 179 4.46 -20.64 9.71
CA GLY A 179 3.58 -21.69 9.23
C GLY A 179 2.65 -22.24 10.31
N VAL A 180 1.83 -23.21 9.92
CA VAL A 180 0.91 -23.88 10.84
C VAL A 180 1.75 -24.63 11.89
N GLU A 181 1.40 -24.46 13.16
CA GLU A 181 2.06 -25.10 14.30
C GLU A 181 3.58 -24.85 14.36
N SER A 182 4.02 -23.67 13.90
CA SER A 182 5.44 -23.29 13.87
C SER A 182 6.33 -24.30 13.11
N SER A 183 5.80 -24.88 12.03
CA SER A 183 6.51 -25.81 11.13
C SER A 183 7.78 -25.22 10.50
N PHE A 184 7.91 -23.89 10.46
CA PHE A 184 9.07 -23.17 9.94
C PHE A 184 9.56 -22.11 10.96
N PRO A 185 10.03 -22.53 12.14
CA PRO A 185 10.25 -21.62 13.26
C PRO A 185 11.32 -20.58 12.91
N THR A 186 11.07 -19.34 13.32
CA THR A 186 11.99 -18.24 13.08
C THR A 186 13.24 -18.39 13.95
N ARG A 187 14.41 -18.40 13.34
CA ARG A 187 15.68 -18.52 14.07
C ARG A 187 16.15 -17.16 14.57
N ALA A 188 16.91 -17.17 15.67
CA ALA A 188 17.58 -15.97 16.17
C ALA A 188 18.51 -15.39 15.09
N GLY A 189 18.30 -14.13 14.74
CA GLY A 189 19.05 -13.42 13.68
C GLY A 189 18.44 -13.47 12.27
N GLU A 190 17.35 -14.21 12.04
CA GLU A 190 16.62 -14.16 10.76
C GLU A 190 15.70 -12.94 10.63
N VAL A 191 15.38 -12.29 11.74
CA VAL A 191 14.51 -11.11 11.80
C VAL A 191 15.37 -9.87 11.95
N GLY A 192 15.20 -8.93 11.03
CA GLY A 192 15.79 -7.60 11.12
C GLY A 192 15.05 -6.68 12.11
N PRO A 193 15.14 -5.35 11.95
CA PRO A 193 14.47 -4.41 12.84
C PRO A 193 12.94 -4.37 12.65
N TRP A 194 12.40 -5.02 11.61
CA TRP A 194 10.97 -5.01 11.29
C TRP A 194 10.32 -6.36 11.59
N PRO A 195 9.05 -6.39 12.04
CA PRO A 195 8.37 -7.62 12.45
C PRO A 195 7.84 -8.42 11.24
N THR A 196 8.71 -8.72 10.27
CA THR A 196 8.39 -9.53 9.08
C THR A 196 9.65 -10.24 8.57
N ARG A 197 9.51 -11.31 7.78
CA ARG A 197 10.63 -12.03 7.12
C ARG A 197 10.85 -11.62 5.66
N LEU A 198 10.26 -10.51 5.23
CA LEU A 198 10.61 -9.91 3.94
C LEU A 198 12.09 -9.48 3.92
N ASP A 199 12.66 -9.44 2.71
CA ASP A 199 14.06 -9.09 2.51
C ASP A 199 14.39 -7.71 3.12
N HIS A 200 15.50 -7.64 3.86
CA HIS A 200 15.91 -6.43 4.56
C HIS A 200 16.25 -5.29 3.59
N ALA A 201 16.88 -5.58 2.44
CA ALA A 201 17.23 -4.55 1.47
C ALA A 201 15.97 -3.96 0.82
N TYR A 202 14.95 -4.78 0.57
CA TYR A 202 13.64 -4.31 0.14
C TYR A 202 13.01 -3.36 1.17
N LEU A 203 12.93 -3.76 2.44
CA LEU A 203 12.32 -2.91 3.48
C LEU A 203 13.11 -1.63 3.74
N ALA A 204 14.44 -1.70 3.73
CA ALA A 204 15.33 -0.54 3.89
C ALA A 204 15.21 0.47 2.75
N SER A 205 14.73 0.04 1.57
CA SER A 205 14.48 0.94 0.43
C SER A 205 13.16 1.72 0.55
N MET A 206 12.29 1.38 1.50
CA MET A 206 11.01 2.07 1.71
C MET A 206 11.22 3.45 2.34
N ASP A 207 10.30 4.38 2.06
CA ASP A 207 10.31 5.66 2.76
C ASP A 207 9.84 5.51 4.20
N ALA A 208 8.89 4.59 4.42
CA ALA A 208 8.43 4.18 5.73
C ALA A 208 7.99 2.72 5.75
N VAL A 209 8.23 2.05 6.88
CA VAL A 209 7.64 0.76 7.23
C VAL A 209 6.75 0.99 8.44
N VAL A 210 5.46 0.66 8.32
CA VAL A 210 4.44 0.94 9.32
C VAL A 210 3.85 -0.37 9.82
N VAL A 211 3.68 -0.47 11.14
CA VAL A 211 2.94 -1.55 11.79
C VAL A 211 1.70 -0.92 12.42
N PRO A 212 0.53 -0.99 11.78
CA PRO A 212 -0.68 -0.40 12.33
C PRO A 212 -0.99 -1.02 13.70
N ALA A 213 -1.39 -0.18 14.65
CA ALA A 213 -1.85 -0.68 15.94
C ALA A 213 -3.11 -1.54 15.72
N THR A 214 -3.22 -2.65 16.45
CA THR A 214 -4.44 -3.45 16.50
C THR A 214 -5.57 -2.54 16.98
N GLU A 215 -6.51 -2.20 16.12
CA GLU A 215 -7.79 -1.70 16.60
C GLU A 215 -8.47 -2.89 17.27
N LYS A 216 -8.44 -2.91 18.61
CA LYS A 216 -9.32 -3.81 19.36
C LYS A 216 -10.73 -3.49 18.90
N VAL A 217 -11.31 -4.39 18.12
CA VAL A 217 -12.76 -4.43 17.93
C VAL A 217 -13.31 -4.73 19.32
N THR A 218 -13.60 -3.69 20.09
CA THR A 218 -14.48 -3.84 21.24
C THR A 218 -15.78 -4.38 20.65
N ALA A 219 -15.99 -5.69 20.83
CA ALA A 219 -17.31 -6.27 20.67
C ALA A 219 -18.29 -5.34 21.42
N PRO A 220 -19.45 -5.01 20.84
CA PRO A 220 -20.46 -4.29 21.60
C PRO A 220 -20.72 -5.14 22.84
N SER A 221 -20.30 -4.64 24.01
CA SER A 221 -20.66 -5.25 25.28
C SER A 221 -22.18 -5.35 25.28
N ALA A 222 -22.70 -6.53 25.60
CA ALA A 222 -24.13 -6.80 25.76
C ALA A 222 -24.79 -5.87 26.81
N ASP A 223 -24.00 -5.10 27.56
CA ASP A 223 -24.48 -4.10 28.52
C ASP A 223 -24.96 -2.79 27.86
N ALA A 224 -24.67 -2.55 26.58
CA ALA A 224 -25.14 -1.35 25.87
C ALA A 224 -26.60 -1.44 25.37
N GLU A 225 -27.20 -2.64 25.40
CA GLU A 225 -28.62 -2.84 25.04
C GLU A 225 -29.57 -2.46 26.19
N LYS A 226 -29.06 -2.32 27.43
CA LYS A 226 -29.87 -1.94 28.62
C LYS A 226 -29.97 -0.44 28.86
N THR A 227 -29.15 0.38 28.22
CA THR A 227 -29.12 1.84 28.43
C THR A 227 -29.88 2.64 27.35
N ARG A 228 -30.45 1.97 26.33
CA ARG A 228 -31.28 2.63 25.30
C ARG A 228 -32.74 2.90 25.71
N THR A 229 -33.15 2.47 26.90
CA THR A 229 -34.49 2.72 27.48
C THR A 229 -34.53 3.80 28.56
N ALA A 230 -33.45 4.55 28.78
CA ALA A 230 -33.47 5.70 29.69
C ALA A 230 -32.93 6.95 28.98
N GLY A 231 -33.73 8.03 29.04
CA GLY A 231 -33.53 9.24 28.25
C GLY A 231 -32.38 10.16 28.68
N ARG A 232 -32.09 11.09 27.77
CA ARG A 232 -31.39 12.38 27.94
C ARG A 232 -29.91 12.37 28.39
N ALA A 233 -29.08 12.70 27.41
CA ALA A 233 -27.89 13.59 27.44
C ALA A 233 -26.62 13.16 28.21
N ALA A 234 -25.52 12.98 27.45
CA ALA A 234 -24.24 13.68 27.65
C ALA A 234 -23.29 13.39 26.47
N VAL A 235 -22.69 14.45 25.90
CA VAL A 235 -21.52 14.38 25.00
C VAL A 235 -20.26 14.33 25.85
N PRO A 236 -19.25 13.52 25.50
CA PRO A 236 -17.89 14.07 25.44
C PRO A 236 -17.06 13.63 24.21
N LEU A 237 -16.24 14.58 23.76
CA LEU A 237 -15.11 14.47 22.82
C LEU A 237 -13.83 13.94 23.55
N PRO A 238 -12.71 13.64 22.86
CA PRO A 238 -11.88 12.45 23.04
C PRO A 238 -10.66 12.65 23.97
N PRO A 239 -9.90 11.58 24.28
CA PRO A 239 -8.48 11.70 24.57
C PRO A 239 -7.63 11.13 23.43
N GLY A 240 -6.70 11.96 22.94
CA GLY A 240 -5.45 11.50 22.35
C GLY A 240 -4.40 11.28 23.44
N GLN A 241 -3.47 10.35 23.17
CA GLN A 241 -2.08 10.21 23.65
C GLN A 241 -1.64 8.81 23.18
N SER A 242 -0.83 8.69 22.13
CA SER A 242 0.64 8.70 22.16
C SER A 242 1.21 7.75 23.23
N ASP A 243 1.63 6.56 22.80
CA ASP A 243 2.71 5.85 23.45
C ASP A 243 3.74 5.46 22.39
N VAL A 244 4.88 6.14 22.47
CA VAL A 244 6.11 5.87 21.76
C VAL A 244 6.97 4.98 22.65
N ARG A 245 7.38 3.83 22.13
CA ARG A 245 8.67 3.19 22.44
C ARG A 245 9.26 2.67 21.15
#